data_AF-A0A858RPX0-F1
#
_entry.id   AF-A0A858RPX0-F1
#
_cell.length_a   1.000
_cell.length_b   1.000
_cell.length_c   1.000
_cell.angle_alpha   90.00
_cell.angle_beta   90.00
_cell.angle_gamma   90.00
#
_symmetry.space_group_name_H-M   'P 1'
#
loop_
_entity.id
_entity.type
_entity.pdbx_description
1 polymer ?
#
loop_
_entity_poly.entity_id
_entity_poly.type
_entity_poly.pdbx_seq_one_letter_code
_entity_poly.pdbx_strand_id
1 'polypeptide(L)'
;MTRGTQRTFVILVILGGGLAGWWLTRNSWESRTEPLASKPKAPKYLPPQGSGLKDSKLTERKAGLVKDSEAEAAGAFQNQRSLMFSDRAALEAFLERAKGKGIAVLGQIDRLNALHVGFLSADELASLLDGTEETGFIYPVTLPTPKTDGIQDGAVGFGTSLLGWLGITGDNSTYGSGVKVAVLDTGSTLAGVQGFNLVDLPSDPSAQNGHGTAVTDLIRQIAPGTDLFSFRIANDEGQSNSFLLAQGVDAATAAGVDIINISMASYGNSTLLRMAVEQAQAAGIKIFASTGNEGYEQVAYPAGYQGVVAVGAVDANGTHLDFSNSGNVTLVAPGLDLVTAWVGGKSVYFTGTSASSPIGAGVLAAAMSSGGQKITAAKAYDNVANNLNEAGAPGVDSFYGGGSVDFGRVLRAGSSGVGDVALASNYVSTNGNGQNQLQVTVQNRGTDVIYNAPLEVTTSSGGTRTMTITSLKPGDIATFTLPFNIPSNGATVQSQVTLPSASDIKPSNNRRSDAYAAPASN
;
A
#
# COMPACT_ATOMS: atom_id res chain seq x y z
N MET A 1 31.91 95.04 28.77
CA MET A 1 33.36 94.83 28.58
C MET A 1 33.56 93.37 28.22
N THR A 2 33.70 92.99 26.94
CA THR A 2 34.89 93.05 26.07
C THR A 2 35.93 91.96 26.33
N ARG A 3 36.05 91.03 25.35
CA ARG A 3 37.27 90.41 24.74
C ARG A 3 38.26 89.73 25.71
N GLY A 4 38.80 88.53 25.48
CA GLY A 4 39.14 87.76 24.27
C GLY A 4 40.39 86.90 24.63
N THR A 5 41.08 86.09 23.81
CA THR A 5 41.00 85.76 22.37
C THR A 5 41.80 84.47 22.12
N GLN A 6 41.27 83.51 21.35
CA GLN A 6 41.94 82.47 20.52
C GLN A 6 43.19 81.68 20.99
N ARG A 7 43.17 80.36 20.73
CA ARG A 7 43.88 79.75 19.56
C ARG A 7 43.34 78.35 19.21
N THR A 8 43.63 77.91 17.98
CA THR A 8 42.91 76.87 17.22
C THR A 8 43.83 75.72 16.79
N PHE A 9 43.33 74.48 16.73
CA PHE A 9 43.46 73.46 15.64
C PHE A 9 42.94 72.09 16.15
N VAL A 10 41.75 71.60 15.77
CA VAL A 10 41.45 70.64 14.67
C VAL A 10 42.51 69.52 14.56
N ILE A 11 42.23 68.25 14.88
CA ILE A 11 41.56 67.16 14.11
C ILE A 11 41.31 66.01 15.14
N LEU A 12 40.35 65.05 15.10
CA LEU A 12 39.56 64.36 14.04
C LEU A 12 38.07 64.13 14.47
N VAL A 13 37.43 63.10 13.90
CA VAL A 13 36.08 62.54 14.09
C VAL A 13 36.23 61.12 14.69
N ILE A 14 35.37 60.60 15.58
CA ILE A 14 34.14 59.83 15.26
C ILE A 14 33.07 60.02 16.35
N LEU A 15 31.83 60.24 15.87
CA LEU A 15 30.58 60.32 16.62
C LEU A 15 29.85 58.97 16.65
N GLY A 16 29.10 58.73 17.72
CA GLY A 16 27.86 57.95 17.70
C GLY A 16 27.96 56.47 18.05
N GLY A 17 26.92 55.94 18.69
CA GLY A 17 26.76 54.49 18.88
C GLY A 17 26.13 54.02 20.20
N GLY A 18 25.99 54.90 21.20
CA GLY A 18 25.32 54.60 22.47
C GLY A 18 23.80 54.44 22.36
N LEU A 19 23.30 53.58 21.46
CA LEU A 19 21.89 53.20 21.29
C LEU A 19 21.71 51.94 20.39
N ALA A 20 22.66 50.99 20.42
CA ALA A 20 22.64 49.77 19.59
C ALA A 20 22.47 48.45 20.38
N GLY A 21 22.10 48.51 21.66
CA GLY A 21 21.92 47.33 22.53
C GLY A 21 20.47 46.89 22.76
N TRP A 22 19.48 47.61 22.23
CA TRP A 22 18.05 47.42 22.54
C TRP A 22 17.17 47.16 21.30
N TRP A 23 17.79 46.81 20.16
CA TRP A 23 17.07 46.49 18.91
C TRP A 23 17.68 45.31 18.13
N LEU A 24 18.35 44.37 18.80
CA LEU A 24 18.91 43.17 18.16
C LEU A 24 18.54 41.83 18.83
N THR A 25 17.58 41.84 19.76
CA THR A 25 17.02 40.63 20.40
C THR A 25 15.50 40.57 20.31
N ARG A 26 14.96 40.89 19.13
CA ARG A 26 13.59 40.51 18.71
C ARG A 26 13.54 39.97 17.27
N ASN A 27 14.38 38.98 16.99
CA ASN A 27 13.87 37.84 16.21
C ASN A 27 13.09 36.95 17.18
N SER A 28 11.89 37.40 17.55
CA SER A 28 10.85 36.50 18.04
C SER A 28 10.43 35.63 16.85
N TRP A 29 11.20 34.56 16.62
CA TRP A 29 10.75 33.47 15.77
C TRP A 29 9.53 32.87 16.46
N GLU A 30 8.35 33.24 15.98
CA GLU A 30 7.15 32.43 16.16
C GLU A 30 7.38 31.11 15.42
N SER A 31 8.09 30.19 16.08
CA SER A 31 7.88 28.76 15.82
C SER A 31 6.38 28.54 15.94
N ARG A 32 5.73 28.05 14.89
CA ARG A 32 4.37 27.54 15.00
C ARG A 32 4.42 26.40 16.02
N THR A 33 4.01 26.69 17.24
CA THR A 33 3.87 25.72 18.34
C THR A 33 2.68 24.79 18.12
N GLU A 34 1.79 25.16 17.20
CA GLU A 34 0.67 24.34 16.76
C GLU A 34 1.13 23.27 15.76
N PRO A 35 0.74 21.99 15.94
CA PRO A 35 1.04 20.92 15.00
C PRO A 35 0.60 21.25 13.57
N LEU A 36 1.49 21.02 12.60
CA LEU A 36 1.25 21.47 11.21
C LEU A 36 0.27 20.59 10.41
N ALA A 37 -0.06 19.40 10.90
CA ALA A 37 -1.04 18.49 10.32
C ALA A 37 -1.62 17.57 11.40
N SER A 38 -2.90 17.22 11.26
CA SER A 38 -3.48 16.00 11.84
C SER A 38 -3.61 14.95 10.73
N LYS A 39 -3.66 13.67 11.10
CA LYS A 39 -3.73 12.59 10.11
C LYS A 39 -5.05 12.74 9.34
N PRO A 40 -5.05 12.79 8.00
CA PRO A 40 -6.29 12.66 7.24
C PRO A 40 -6.95 11.36 7.70
N LYS A 41 -8.25 11.38 7.99
CA LYS A 41 -8.96 10.10 8.19
C LYS A 41 -8.71 9.26 6.95
N ALA A 42 -8.14 8.07 7.13
CA ALA A 42 -7.93 7.13 6.03
C ALA A 42 -9.22 7.08 5.21
N PRO A 43 -9.13 7.13 3.87
CA PRO A 43 -10.31 7.27 3.03
C PRO A 43 -11.30 6.19 3.43
N LYS A 44 -12.43 6.62 4.02
CA LYS A 44 -13.50 5.71 4.44
C LYS A 44 -13.78 4.80 3.26
N TYR A 45 -14.04 3.52 3.51
CA TYR A 45 -14.59 2.70 2.45
C TYR A 45 -15.91 3.33 2.00
N LEU A 46 -15.87 4.00 0.86
CA LEU A 46 -17.05 4.42 0.14
C LEU A 46 -17.51 3.18 -0.60
N PRO A 47 -18.60 2.50 -0.18
CA PRO A 47 -19.24 1.54 -1.05
C PRO A 47 -19.60 2.27 -2.36
N PRO A 48 -19.57 1.59 -3.52
CA PRO A 48 -20.00 2.18 -4.79
C PRO A 48 -21.35 2.89 -4.61
N GLN A 49 -21.38 4.21 -4.81
CA GLN A 49 -22.57 4.99 -4.51
C GLN A 49 -23.68 4.68 -5.50
N GLY A 50 -24.82 4.24 -4.98
CA GLY A 50 -26.05 4.05 -5.74
C GLY A 50 -26.04 2.78 -6.59
N SER A 51 -26.77 1.77 -6.14
CA SER A 51 -27.17 0.62 -6.94
C SER A 51 -28.03 1.08 -8.14
N GLY A 52 -27.35 1.42 -9.24
CA GLY A 52 -27.93 2.00 -10.45
C GLY A 52 -27.69 1.17 -11.71
N LEU A 53 -27.08 -0.02 -11.60
CA LEU A 53 -27.05 -1.01 -12.68
C LEU A 53 -28.44 -1.68 -12.83
N LYS A 54 -29.39 -0.89 -13.33
CA LYS A 54 -30.41 -1.45 -14.23
C LYS A 54 -29.67 -1.94 -15.47
N ASP A 55 -30.02 -3.14 -15.95
CA ASP A 55 -29.62 -3.81 -17.20
C ASP A 55 -28.44 -3.15 -17.92
N SER A 56 -27.25 -3.77 -17.85
CA SER A 56 -25.97 -3.14 -18.20
C SER A 56 -26.04 -2.30 -19.48
N LYS A 57 -26.15 -0.98 -19.28
CA LYS A 57 -26.20 -0.02 -20.38
C LYS A 57 -24.80 0.24 -20.92
N LEU A 58 -24.29 -0.75 -21.66
CA LEU A 58 -23.28 -0.58 -22.72
C LEU A 58 -23.74 0.43 -23.79
N THR A 59 -25.01 0.83 -23.79
CA THR A 59 -25.55 1.95 -24.55
C THR A 59 -24.98 3.30 -24.06
N GLU A 60 -23.72 3.61 -24.44
CA GLU A 60 -23.24 4.91 -24.93
C GLU A 60 -21.68 5.04 -24.97
N ARG A 61 -20.95 4.02 -25.46
CA ARG A 61 -19.58 4.25 -26.00
C ARG A 61 -19.31 3.47 -27.28
N LYS A 62 -19.23 4.17 -28.42
CA LYS A 62 -18.63 3.63 -29.64
C LYS A 62 -17.10 3.61 -29.52
N ALA A 63 -16.56 2.62 -28.83
CA ALA A 63 -15.17 2.24 -28.97
C ALA A 63 -15.07 1.18 -30.09
N GLY A 64 -14.74 1.62 -31.31
CA GLY A 64 -14.42 0.68 -32.40
C GLY A 64 -13.18 -0.15 -32.05
N LEU A 65 -13.03 -1.32 -32.68
CA LEU A 65 -11.90 -2.22 -32.42
C LEU A 65 -10.56 -1.47 -32.55
N VAL A 66 -9.81 -1.42 -31.46
CA VAL A 66 -8.48 -0.79 -31.41
C VAL A 66 -7.48 -1.66 -32.19
N LYS A 67 -6.68 -1.03 -33.06
CA LYS A 67 -5.77 -1.73 -34.00
C LYS A 67 -4.78 -2.63 -33.26
N ASP A 68 -4.36 -3.71 -33.91
CA ASP A 68 -3.47 -4.68 -33.24
C ASP A 68 -2.03 -4.18 -33.02
N SER A 69 -1.56 -3.25 -33.85
CA SER A 69 -0.32 -2.51 -33.60
C SER A 69 -0.35 -1.69 -32.29
N GLU A 70 -1.54 -1.30 -31.83
CA GLU A 70 -1.71 -0.56 -30.57
C GLU A 70 -1.74 -1.50 -29.35
N ALA A 71 -2.02 -2.80 -29.55
CA ALA A 71 -1.88 -3.81 -28.52
C ALA A 71 -0.40 -3.98 -28.12
N GLU A 72 0.48 -4.14 -29.12
CA GLU A 72 1.94 -4.22 -28.91
C GLU A 72 2.49 -2.97 -28.22
N ALA A 73 2.13 -1.78 -28.71
CA ALA A 73 2.54 -0.50 -28.12
C ALA A 73 2.05 -0.32 -26.67
N ALA A 74 0.95 -0.98 -26.29
CA ALA A 74 0.42 -1.00 -24.92
C ALA A 74 0.98 -2.14 -24.05
N GLY A 75 1.85 -3.02 -24.58
CA GLY A 75 2.34 -4.21 -23.86
C GLY A 75 1.29 -5.32 -23.69
N ALA A 76 0.25 -5.34 -24.52
CA ALA A 76 -0.77 -6.38 -24.57
C ALA A 76 -0.41 -7.50 -25.55
N PHE A 77 -1.10 -8.65 -25.43
CA PHE A 77 -0.98 -9.71 -26.43
C PHE A 77 -1.60 -9.26 -27.77
N GLN A 78 -0.78 -9.26 -28.81
CA GLN A 78 -1.23 -9.19 -30.20
C GLN A 78 -2.18 -10.35 -30.54
N ASN A 79 -3.03 -10.14 -31.54
CA ASN A 79 -3.98 -11.11 -32.07
C ASN A 79 -4.98 -11.66 -31.04
N GLN A 80 -5.17 -10.97 -29.90
CA GLN A 80 -6.07 -11.37 -28.81
C GLN A 80 -6.88 -10.19 -28.24
N ARG A 81 -8.16 -10.39 -27.92
CA ARG A 81 -9.02 -9.39 -27.24
C ARG A 81 -9.93 -10.03 -26.19
N SER A 82 -10.32 -9.22 -25.21
CA SER A 82 -11.57 -9.44 -24.46
C SER A 82 -12.73 -8.79 -25.21
N LEU A 83 -13.84 -9.50 -25.34
CA LEU A 83 -15.12 -8.96 -25.79
C LEU A 83 -16.12 -9.06 -24.63
N MET A 84 -16.85 -8.00 -24.34
CA MET A 84 -17.91 -7.98 -23.32
C MET A 84 -19.23 -7.60 -23.99
N PHE A 85 -20.30 -8.34 -23.69
CA PHE A 85 -21.60 -8.24 -24.35
C PHE A 85 -22.66 -7.71 -23.37
N SER A 86 -23.70 -7.04 -23.87
CA SER A 86 -24.78 -6.46 -23.04
C SER A 86 -25.56 -7.51 -22.27
N ASP A 87 -25.66 -8.70 -22.85
CA ASP A 87 -26.49 -9.79 -22.40
C ASP A 87 -26.03 -11.09 -23.07
N ARG A 88 -26.67 -12.19 -22.68
CA ARG A 88 -26.35 -13.52 -23.18
C ARG A 88 -26.68 -13.71 -24.66
N ALA A 89 -27.75 -13.07 -25.16
CA ALA A 89 -28.19 -13.24 -26.54
C ALA A 89 -27.23 -12.55 -27.53
N ALA A 90 -26.67 -11.39 -27.16
CA ALA A 90 -25.61 -10.73 -27.92
C ALA A 90 -24.34 -11.60 -28.00
N LEU A 91 -23.91 -12.21 -26.89
CA LEU A 91 -22.78 -13.14 -26.86
C LEU A 91 -23.03 -14.36 -27.76
N GLU A 92 -24.20 -14.99 -27.66
CA GLU A 92 -24.56 -16.15 -28.47
C GLU A 92 -24.68 -15.80 -29.96
N ALA A 93 -25.23 -14.64 -30.30
CA ALA A 93 -25.28 -14.13 -31.67
C ALA A 93 -23.88 -13.93 -32.26
N PHE A 94 -22.92 -13.39 -31.49
CA PHE A 94 -21.53 -13.29 -31.92
C PHE A 94 -20.89 -14.67 -32.13
N LEU A 95 -21.11 -15.63 -31.23
CA LEU A 95 -20.60 -17.00 -31.40
C LEU A 95 -21.12 -17.65 -32.69
N GLU A 96 -22.40 -17.45 -33.04
CA GLU A 96 -22.94 -17.91 -34.32
C GLU A 96 -22.29 -17.21 -35.53
N ARG A 97 -22.07 -15.89 -35.47
CA ARG A 97 -21.36 -15.13 -36.53
C ARG A 97 -19.92 -15.60 -36.72
N ALA A 98 -19.25 -15.99 -35.64
CA ALA A 98 -17.85 -16.44 -35.63
C ALA A 98 -17.63 -17.89 -36.11
N LYS A 99 -18.68 -18.70 -36.27
CA LYS A 99 -18.54 -20.10 -36.74
C LYS A 99 -17.92 -20.16 -38.14
N GLY A 100 -16.85 -20.93 -38.28
CA GLY A 100 -16.12 -21.09 -39.55
C GLY A 100 -15.33 -19.86 -39.99
N LYS A 101 -15.06 -18.92 -39.08
CA LYS A 101 -14.22 -17.73 -39.28
C LYS A 101 -12.82 -17.93 -38.69
N GLY A 102 -11.89 -17.03 -38.98
CA GLY A 102 -10.54 -17.00 -38.41
C GLY A 102 -10.47 -16.59 -36.93
N ILE A 103 -11.51 -16.90 -36.13
CA ILE A 103 -11.65 -16.53 -34.72
C ILE A 103 -11.64 -17.79 -33.85
N ALA A 104 -10.79 -17.82 -32.84
CA ALA A 104 -10.72 -18.85 -31.81
C ALA A 104 -11.24 -18.30 -30.48
N VAL A 105 -12.18 -19.01 -29.83
CA VAL A 105 -12.57 -18.72 -28.45
C VAL A 105 -11.54 -19.38 -27.52
N LEU A 106 -10.79 -18.56 -26.79
CA LEU A 106 -9.73 -18.97 -25.87
C LEU A 106 -10.22 -19.10 -24.42
N GLY A 107 -11.34 -18.45 -24.08
CA GLY A 107 -11.93 -18.47 -22.75
C GLY A 107 -13.27 -17.75 -22.69
N GLN A 108 -14.06 -18.01 -21.64
CA GLN A 108 -15.39 -17.44 -21.44
C GLN A 108 -15.67 -17.22 -19.94
N ILE A 109 -16.34 -16.11 -19.62
CA ILE A 109 -16.86 -15.80 -18.28
C ILE A 109 -18.36 -15.53 -18.42
N ASP A 110 -19.18 -16.55 -18.17
CA ASP A 110 -20.63 -16.49 -18.40
C ASP A 110 -21.31 -15.37 -17.60
N ARG A 111 -20.95 -15.21 -16.32
CA ARG A 111 -21.56 -14.23 -15.40
C ARG A 111 -21.30 -12.77 -15.81
N LEU A 112 -20.25 -12.53 -16.60
CA LEU A 112 -19.87 -11.22 -17.11
C LEU A 112 -20.23 -11.04 -18.60
N ASN A 113 -20.87 -12.03 -19.23
CA ASN A 113 -21.05 -12.14 -20.68
C ASN A 113 -19.76 -11.75 -21.42
N ALA A 114 -18.64 -12.39 -21.09
CA ALA A 114 -17.33 -12.02 -21.64
C ALA A 114 -16.62 -13.20 -22.32
N LEU A 115 -15.94 -12.92 -23.43
CA LEU A 115 -15.11 -13.86 -24.19
C LEU A 115 -13.66 -13.37 -24.27
N HIS A 116 -12.72 -14.31 -24.20
CA HIS A 116 -11.35 -14.14 -24.68
C HIS A 116 -11.30 -14.73 -26.08
N VAL A 117 -10.98 -13.92 -27.08
CA VAL A 117 -10.83 -14.38 -28.46
C VAL A 117 -9.41 -14.18 -28.95
N GLY A 118 -8.92 -15.16 -29.71
CA GLY A 118 -7.77 -15.02 -30.60
C GLY A 118 -8.26 -14.91 -32.06
N PHE A 119 -7.52 -14.23 -32.92
CA PHE A 119 -7.91 -14.03 -34.32
C PHE A 119 -6.71 -14.00 -35.27
N LEU A 120 -6.92 -14.41 -36.52
CA LEU A 120 -5.89 -14.31 -37.57
C LEU A 120 -5.89 -12.96 -38.30
N SER A 121 -7.00 -12.22 -38.22
CA SER A 121 -7.17 -10.91 -38.85
C SER A 121 -8.01 -9.99 -37.98
N ALA A 122 -7.46 -8.82 -37.64
CA ALA A 122 -8.18 -7.79 -36.88
C ALA A 122 -9.39 -7.25 -37.68
N ASP A 123 -9.27 -7.17 -39.01
CA ASP A 123 -10.36 -6.73 -39.89
C ASP A 123 -11.48 -7.78 -39.96
N GLU A 124 -11.13 -9.08 -39.92
CA GLU A 124 -12.14 -10.15 -39.84
C GLU A 124 -12.89 -10.07 -38.50
N LEU A 125 -12.18 -9.93 -37.37
CA LEU A 125 -12.83 -9.73 -36.06
C LEU A 125 -13.73 -8.47 -36.08
N ALA A 126 -13.23 -7.34 -36.59
CA ALA A 126 -14.00 -6.10 -36.68
C ALA A 126 -15.28 -6.27 -37.53
N SER A 127 -15.26 -7.10 -38.57
CA SER A 127 -16.43 -7.38 -39.42
C SER A 127 -17.51 -8.24 -38.75
N LEU A 128 -17.21 -8.87 -37.61
CA LEU A 128 -18.11 -9.74 -36.85
C LEU A 128 -18.74 -9.05 -35.64
N LEU A 129 -18.25 -7.87 -35.26
CA LEU A 129 -18.80 -7.02 -34.21
C LEU A 129 -19.96 -6.20 -34.77
N ASP A 130 -21.06 -6.10 -34.04
CA ASP A 130 -22.20 -5.25 -34.41
C ASP A 130 -22.15 -3.85 -33.75
N GLY A 131 -21.19 -3.63 -32.85
CA GLY A 131 -20.93 -2.37 -32.18
C GLY A 131 -21.71 -2.21 -30.86
N THR A 132 -22.34 -3.28 -30.37
CA THR A 132 -22.87 -3.37 -29.00
C THR A 132 -21.84 -3.91 -28.01
N GLU A 133 -20.76 -4.52 -28.51
CA GLU A 133 -19.70 -5.14 -27.72
C GLU A 133 -18.67 -4.10 -27.21
N GLU A 134 -18.25 -4.20 -25.95
CA GLU A 134 -17.06 -3.50 -25.48
C GLU A 134 -15.81 -4.36 -25.70
N THR A 135 -14.88 -3.87 -26.51
CA THR A 135 -13.61 -4.55 -26.80
C THR A 135 -12.49 -4.05 -25.88
N GLY A 136 -11.60 -4.95 -25.48
CA GLY A 136 -10.46 -4.63 -24.62
C GLY A 136 -9.23 -5.47 -24.91
N PHE A 137 -8.06 -4.96 -24.51
CA PHE A 137 -6.80 -5.69 -24.61
C PHE A 137 -6.66 -6.76 -23.50
N ILE A 138 -5.97 -7.85 -23.84
CA ILE A 138 -5.51 -8.85 -22.87
C ILE A 138 -4.05 -8.55 -22.56
N TYR A 139 -3.74 -8.33 -21.28
CA TYR A 139 -2.39 -8.02 -20.82
C TYR A 139 -1.75 -9.23 -20.15
N PRO A 140 -0.41 -9.37 -20.22
CA PRO A 140 0.31 -10.34 -19.40
C PRO A 140 0.14 -10.02 -17.92
N VAL A 141 -0.04 -11.06 -17.11
CA VAL A 141 -0.06 -10.97 -15.65
C VAL A 141 1.03 -11.91 -15.14
N THR A 142 1.91 -11.45 -14.27
CA THR A 142 3.05 -12.24 -13.77
C THR A 142 3.20 -12.12 -12.26
N LEU A 143 3.92 -13.08 -11.65
CA LEU A 143 4.42 -12.93 -10.29
C LEU A 143 5.41 -11.74 -10.24
N PRO A 144 5.18 -10.70 -9.39
CA PRO A 144 6.15 -9.63 -9.25
C PRO A 144 7.35 -10.19 -8.48
N THR A 145 8.48 -10.36 -9.17
CA THR A 145 9.69 -10.96 -8.58
C THR A 145 10.68 -9.86 -8.23
N PRO A 146 10.99 -9.61 -6.94
CA PRO A 146 11.93 -8.55 -6.57
C PRO A 146 13.35 -8.91 -7.01
N LYS A 147 14.10 -7.89 -7.41
CA LYS A 147 15.55 -8.00 -7.54
C LYS A 147 16.16 -8.00 -6.14
N THR A 148 16.64 -9.15 -5.69
CA THR A 148 17.21 -9.35 -4.34
C THR A 148 18.74 -9.20 -4.31
N ASP A 149 19.40 -9.11 -5.47
CA ASP A 149 20.82 -8.79 -5.56
C ASP A 149 21.05 -7.32 -5.17
N GLY A 150 21.63 -7.09 -3.99
CA GLY A 150 21.90 -5.74 -3.50
C GLY A 150 20.66 -4.99 -3.01
N ILE A 151 19.88 -5.62 -2.12
CA ILE A 151 18.87 -4.93 -1.29
C ILE A 151 19.53 -3.73 -0.59
N GLN A 152 18.76 -2.64 -0.43
CA GLN A 152 19.24 -1.37 0.14
C GLN A 152 20.01 -1.52 1.46
N ASP A 153 21.01 -0.66 1.64
CA ASP A 153 21.88 -0.68 2.81
C ASP A 153 21.09 -0.55 4.13
N GLY A 154 21.36 -1.45 5.07
CA GLY A 154 20.75 -1.44 6.41
C GLY A 154 19.36 -2.09 6.49
N ALA A 155 18.81 -2.65 5.41
CA ALA A 155 17.56 -3.40 5.47
C ALA A 155 17.66 -4.64 6.38
N VAL A 156 16.60 -4.90 7.15
CA VAL A 156 16.54 -6.03 8.09
C VAL A 156 15.37 -6.94 7.74
N GLY A 157 15.67 -8.21 7.44
CA GLY A 157 14.66 -9.25 7.22
C GLY A 157 13.93 -9.65 8.50
N PHE A 158 12.66 -10.05 8.38
CA PHE A 158 11.83 -10.40 9.54
C PHE A 158 12.14 -11.80 10.09
N GLY A 159 12.51 -12.75 9.24
CA GLY A 159 12.60 -14.16 9.59
C GLY A 159 11.30 -14.68 10.18
N THR A 160 11.35 -15.13 11.45
CA THR A 160 10.21 -15.65 12.21
C THR A 160 9.49 -14.59 13.06
N SER A 161 9.90 -13.31 13.01
CA SER A 161 9.40 -12.26 13.91
C SER A 161 8.04 -11.66 13.52
N LEU A 162 7.46 -12.07 12.38
CA LEU A 162 6.24 -11.51 11.78
C LEU A 162 5.11 -11.22 12.78
N LEU A 163 4.68 -12.22 13.55
CA LEU A 163 3.57 -12.08 14.50
C LEU A 163 3.90 -11.07 15.61
N GLY A 164 5.09 -11.14 16.19
CA GLY A 164 5.55 -10.20 17.22
C GLY A 164 5.64 -8.76 16.70
N TRP A 165 6.09 -8.57 15.46
CA TRP A 165 6.14 -7.25 14.82
C TRP A 165 4.73 -6.66 14.59
N LEU A 166 3.78 -7.50 14.16
CA LEU A 166 2.36 -7.14 14.04
C LEU A 166 1.66 -6.93 15.40
N GLY A 167 2.34 -7.14 16.53
CA GLY A 167 1.76 -7.03 17.87
C GLY A 167 0.87 -8.22 18.27
N ILE A 168 0.96 -9.35 17.57
CA ILE A 168 0.32 -10.62 17.92
C ILE A 168 1.26 -11.36 18.88
N THR A 169 1.00 -11.22 20.18
CA THR A 169 1.82 -11.79 21.27
C THR A 169 1.08 -12.84 22.12
N GLY A 170 -0.22 -13.02 21.89
CA GLY A 170 -1.04 -14.05 22.54
C GLY A 170 -1.48 -15.14 21.55
N ASP A 171 -2.37 -16.03 22.00
CA ASP A 171 -2.98 -17.04 21.13
C ASP A 171 -3.81 -16.37 20.01
N ASN A 172 -3.52 -16.74 18.77
CA ASN A 172 -4.22 -16.31 17.57
C ASN A 172 -5.01 -17.44 16.88
N SER A 173 -5.10 -18.64 17.47
CA SER A 173 -5.72 -19.83 16.87
C SER A 173 -7.15 -19.64 16.33
N THR A 174 -7.91 -18.69 16.90
CA THR A 174 -9.30 -18.37 16.53
C THR A 174 -9.43 -17.14 15.61
N TYR A 175 -8.33 -16.48 15.25
CA TYR A 175 -8.35 -15.33 14.35
C TYR A 175 -8.69 -15.80 12.93
N GLY A 176 -9.63 -15.12 12.28
CA GLY A 176 -10.21 -15.52 11.00
C GLY A 176 -11.39 -16.49 11.07
N SER A 177 -11.82 -16.97 12.25
CA SER A 177 -12.92 -17.94 12.35
C SER A 177 -14.19 -17.52 11.59
N GLY A 178 -14.58 -18.34 10.61
CA GLY A 178 -15.75 -18.11 9.74
C GLY A 178 -15.55 -17.04 8.67
N VAL A 179 -14.34 -16.52 8.49
CA VAL A 179 -13.94 -15.60 7.42
C VAL A 179 -13.37 -16.42 6.27
N LYS A 180 -13.91 -16.20 5.06
CA LYS A 180 -13.46 -16.85 3.84
C LYS A 180 -12.49 -15.96 3.08
N VAL A 181 -11.32 -16.50 2.72
CA VAL A 181 -10.28 -15.75 2.00
C VAL A 181 -9.87 -16.53 0.75
N ALA A 182 -10.00 -15.90 -0.41
CA ALA A 182 -9.47 -16.41 -1.68
C ALA A 182 -8.06 -15.90 -1.94
N VAL A 183 -7.20 -16.77 -2.44
CA VAL A 183 -5.86 -16.48 -2.94
C VAL A 183 -5.83 -16.81 -4.44
N LEU A 184 -5.57 -15.81 -5.27
CA LEU A 184 -5.49 -15.94 -6.73
C LEU A 184 -4.01 -15.90 -7.13
N ASP A 185 -3.45 -17.08 -7.45
CA ASP A 185 -1.99 -17.28 -7.53
C ASP A 185 -1.64 -18.56 -8.36
N THR A 186 -0.46 -19.16 -8.16
CA THR A 186 -0.04 -20.46 -8.75
C THR A 186 -0.71 -21.69 -8.13
N GLY A 187 -1.57 -21.49 -7.13
CA GLY A 187 -2.20 -22.54 -6.34
C GLY A 187 -1.42 -22.91 -5.08
N SER A 188 -2.11 -23.55 -4.12
CA SER A 188 -1.58 -23.89 -2.80
C SER A 188 -1.59 -25.40 -2.55
N THR A 189 -0.52 -25.92 -1.95
CA THR A 189 -0.42 -27.32 -1.50
C THR A 189 -0.65 -27.50 -0.01
N LEU A 190 -1.15 -26.48 0.69
CA LEU A 190 -1.42 -26.54 2.13
C LEU A 190 -2.66 -27.38 2.43
N ALA A 191 -2.56 -28.25 3.44
CA ALA A 191 -3.70 -28.99 3.96
C ALA A 191 -4.78 -28.03 4.51
N GLY A 192 -6.05 -28.35 4.23
CA GLY A 192 -7.22 -27.56 4.64
C GLY A 192 -7.64 -26.46 3.65
N VAL A 193 -6.87 -26.22 2.59
CA VAL A 193 -7.20 -25.20 1.57
C VAL A 193 -8.08 -25.81 0.47
N GLN A 194 -9.14 -25.10 0.08
CA GLN A 194 -10.05 -25.50 -1.00
C GLN A 194 -9.49 -25.06 -2.35
N GLY A 195 -9.01 -26.00 -3.17
CA GLY A 195 -8.36 -25.73 -4.46
C GLY A 195 -9.33 -25.64 -5.64
N PHE A 196 -9.13 -24.63 -6.50
CA PHE A 196 -9.84 -24.42 -7.76
C PHE A 196 -8.81 -24.14 -8.85
N ASN A 197 -8.81 -24.91 -9.93
CA ASN A 197 -7.82 -24.77 -11.01
C ASN A 197 -8.48 -24.15 -12.25
N LEU A 198 -8.08 -22.91 -12.59
CA LEU A 198 -8.40 -22.25 -13.87
C LEU A 198 -7.26 -22.39 -14.87
N VAL A 199 -6.06 -22.71 -14.38
CA VAL A 199 -4.92 -23.22 -15.16
C VAL A 199 -4.60 -24.63 -14.67
N ASP A 200 -4.34 -25.55 -15.59
CA ASP A 200 -4.02 -26.94 -15.27
C ASP A 200 -2.82 -27.07 -14.32
N LEU A 201 -2.82 -28.12 -13.52
CA LEU A 201 -1.69 -28.51 -12.69
C LEU A 201 -0.61 -29.19 -13.54
N PRO A 202 0.67 -29.11 -13.15
CA PRO A 202 1.74 -29.81 -13.84
C PRO A 202 1.56 -31.34 -13.69
N SER A 203 1.98 -32.09 -14.70
CA SER A 203 1.94 -33.55 -14.68
C SER A 203 2.85 -34.17 -13.62
N ASP A 204 3.93 -33.47 -13.26
CA ASP A 204 4.78 -33.73 -12.10
C ASP A 204 4.43 -32.72 -10.98
N PRO A 205 3.81 -33.16 -9.87
CA PRO A 205 3.50 -32.28 -8.74
C PRO A 205 4.73 -31.61 -8.09
N SER A 206 5.95 -32.13 -8.30
CA SER A 206 7.17 -31.51 -7.79
C SER A 206 7.62 -30.28 -8.60
N ALA A 207 7.12 -30.14 -9.83
CA ALA A 207 7.28 -28.93 -10.65
C ALA A 207 6.28 -27.81 -10.29
N GLN A 208 5.33 -28.05 -9.37
CA GLN A 208 4.36 -27.03 -9.00
C GLN A 208 5.04 -25.82 -8.34
N ASN A 209 4.72 -24.61 -8.81
CA ASN A 209 5.28 -23.38 -8.26
C ASN A 209 4.71 -23.08 -6.88
N GLY A 210 5.59 -22.92 -5.89
CA GLY A 210 5.22 -22.74 -4.49
C GLY A 210 4.81 -21.33 -4.08
N HIS A 211 4.80 -20.33 -4.98
CA HIS A 211 4.43 -18.95 -4.65
C HIS A 211 3.04 -18.88 -4.00
N GLY A 212 2.01 -19.50 -4.59
CA GLY A 212 0.67 -19.55 -4.00
C GLY A 212 0.59 -20.29 -2.66
N THR A 213 1.51 -21.25 -2.41
CA THR A 213 1.65 -21.91 -1.11
C THR A 213 2.21 -20.94 -0.06
N ALA A 214 3.26 -20.19 -0.39
CA ALA A 214 3.87 -19.18 0.46
C ALA A 214 2.91 -18.02 0.80
N VAL A 215 2.17 -17.53 -0.21
CA VAL A 215 1.17 -16.48 -0.07
C VAL A 215 0.01 -16.93 0.83
N THR A 216 -0.48 -18.15 0.64
CA THR A 216 -1.57 -18.71 1.46
C THR A 216 -1.13 -18.93 2.91
N ASP A 217 0.11 -19.37 3.14
CA ASP A 217 0.62 -19.62 4.48
C ASP A 217 0.77 -18.32 5.29
N LEU A 218 1.19 -17.20 4.68
CA LEU A 218 1.27 -15.91 5.38
C LEU A 218 -0.08 -15.42 5.91
N ILE A 219 -1.18 -15.67 5.17
CA ILE A 219 -2.55 -15.41 5.68
C ILE A 219 -2.84 -16.31 6.88
N ARG A 220 -2.53 -17.61 6.74
CA ARG A 220 -2.78 -18.65 7.75
C ARG A 220 -1.97 -18.43 9.05
N GLN A 221 -0.75 -17.92 8.97
CA GLN A 221 0.07 -17.60 10.15
C GLN A 221 -0.61 -16.53 11.02
N ILE A 222 -1.27 -15.54 10.41
CA ILE A 222 -1.91 -14.42 11.09
C ILE A 222 -3.33 -14.77 11.54
N ALA A 223 -4.09 -15.42 10.66
CA ALA A 223 -5.49 -15.79 10.86
C ALA A 223 -5.73 -17.30 10.60
N PRO A 224 -5.30 -18.18 11.53
CA PRO A 224 -5.34 -19.65 11.35
C PRO A 224 -6.75 -20.23 11.21
N GLY A 225 -7.77 -19.54 11.70
CA GLY A 225 -9.18 -19.96 11.65
C GLY A 225 -9.90 -19.62 10.34
N THR A 226 -9.20 -19.09 9.33
CA THR A 226 -9.80 -18.74 8.03
C THR A 226 -10.17 -19.97 7.19
N ASP A 227 -11.31 -19.87 6.49
CA ASP A 227 -11.64 -20.77 5.40
C ASP A 227 -10.87 -20.32 4.15
N LEU A 228 -9.80 -21.03 3.80
CA LEU A 228 -8.89 -20.64 2.71
C LEU A 228 -9.29 -21.29 1.37
N PHE A 229 -9.38 -20.48 0.33
CA PHE A 229 -9.68 -20.87 -1.05
C PHE A 229 -8.48 -20.52 -1.93
N SER A 230 -8.00 -21.47 -2.73
CA SER A 230 -6.85 -21.29 -3.63
C SER A 230 -7.30 -21.40 -5.08
N PHE A 231 -7.38 -20.27 -5.78
CA PHE A 231 -7.67 -20.21 -7.20
C PHE A 231 -6.34 -20.15 -7.99
N ARG A 232 -5.96 -21.27 -8.61
CA ARG A 232 -4.81 -21.33 -9.51
C ARG A 232 -5.16 -20.64 -10.83
N ILE A 233 -4.59 -19.46 -11.05
CA ILE A 233 -4.75 -18.62 -12.24
C ILE A 233 -3.45 -18.45 -13.04
N ALA A 234 -2.32 -18.96 -12.54
CA ALA A 234 -1.01 -18.92 -13.18
C ALA A 234 -0.45 -20.32 -13.36
N ASN A 235 0.38 -20.50 -14.40
CA ASN A 235 1.19 -21.69 -14.59
C ASN A 235 2.40 -21.72 -13.64
N ASP A 236 3.23 -22.75 -13.75
CA ASP A 236 4.36 -22.92 -12.83
C ASP A 236 5.57 -22.02 -13.17
N GLU A 237 5.60 -21.46 -14.37
CA GLU A 237 6.47 -20.34 -14.74
C GLU A 237 6.00 -18.99 -14.13
N GLY A 238 4.88 -18.96 -13.41
CA GLY A 238 4.33 -17.75 -12.80
C GLY A 238 3.65 -16.79 -13.79
N GLN A 239 3.27 -17.29 -14.96
CA GLN A 239 2.64 -16.55 -16.05
C GLN A 239 1.12 -16.74 -16.04
N SER A 240 0.42 -15.65 -16.31
CA SER A 240 -1.04 -15.56 -16.43
C SER A 240 -1.39 -14.43 -17.41
N ASN A 241 -2.67 -14.10 -17.52
CA ASN A 241 -3.15 -12.96 -18.28
C ASN A 241 -4.35 -12.28 -17.60
N SER A 242 -4.68 -11.06 -18.03
CA SER A 242 -5.74 -10.27 -17.41
C SER A 242 -7.15 -10.87 -17.54
N PHE A 243 -7.40 -11.78 -18.50
CA PHE A 243 -8.65 -12.51 -18.61
C PHE A 243 -8.76 -13.63 -17.57
N LEU A 244 -7.72 -14.46 -17.42
CA LEU A 244 -7.67 -15.50 -16.39
C LEU A 244 -7.74 -14.90 -14.98
N LEU A 245 -7.08 -13.77 -14.74
CA LEU A 245 -7.21 -13.06 -13.47
C LEU A 245 -8.64 -12.53 -13.25
N ALA A 246 -9.31 -12.00 -14.29
CA ALA A 246 -10.70 -11.58 -14.20
C ALA A 246 -11.65 -12.77 -13.92
N GLN A 247 -11.41 -13.91 -14.55
CA GLN A 247 -12.14 -15.17 -14.31
C GLN A 247 -11.92 -15.69 -12.88
N GLY A 248 -10.69 -15.56 -12.34
CA GLY A 248 -10.38 -15.87 -10.95
C GLY A 248 -11.14 -14.98 -9.96
N VAL A 249 -11.20 -13.67 -10.22
CA VAL A 249 -11.98 -12.72 -9.40
C VAL A 249 -13.47 -13.03 -9.48
N ASP A 250 -13.98 -13.38 -10.66
CA ASP A 250 -15.37 -13.80 -10.87
C ASP A 250 -15.71 -15.07 -10.08
N ALA A 251 -14.87 -16.11 -10.19
CA ALA A 251 -15.03 -17.38 -9.50
C ALA A 251 -14.94 -17.25 -7.96
N ALA A 252 -13.98 -16.45 -7.46
CA ALA A 252 -13.88 -16.14 -6.02
C ALA A 252 -15.11 -15.38 -5.51
N THR A 253 -15.64 -14.45 -6.30
CA THR A 253 -16.90 -13.75 -5.99
C THR A 253 -18.08 -14.72 -5.94
N ALA A 254 -18.17 -15.66 -6.89
CA ALA A 254 -19.21 -16.69 -6.92
C ALA A 254 -19.11 -17.68 -5.74
N ALA A 255 -17.91 -17.95 -5.21
CA ALA A 255 -17.70 -18.72 -3.99
C ALA A 255 -18.13 -17.99 -2.69
N GLY A 256 -18.47 -16.69 -2.80
CA GLY A 256 -18.95 -15.87 -1.68
C GLY A 256 -17.90 -15.71 -0.58
N VAL A 257 -16.65 -15.41 -0.97
CA VAL A 257 -15.57 -15.09 -0.02
C VAL A 257 -15.71 -13.67 0.53
N ASP A 258 -15.12 -13.40 1.69
CA ASP A 258 -15.09 -12.06 2.29
C ASP A 258 -13.92 -11.21 1.77
N ILE A 259 -12.79 -11.88 1.48
CA ILE A 259 -11.52 -11.27 1.10
C ILE A 259 -10.93 -12.01 -0.11
N ILE A 260 -10.33 -11.26 -1.03
CA ILE A 260 -9.52 -11.77 -2.15
C ILE A 260 -8.11 -11.19 -2.00
N ASN A 261 -7.07 -12.03 -2.03
CA ASN A 261 -5.68 -11.63 -2.17
C ASN A 261 -5.16 -11.97 -3.58
N ILE A 262 -4.49 -11.02 -4.21
CA ILE A 262 -3.90 -11.14 -5.54
C ILE A 262 -2.43 -10.72 -5.48
N SER A 263 -1.53 -11.69 -5.33
CA SER A 263 -0.07 -11.47 -5.32
C SER A 263 0.51 -11.58 -6.75
N MET A 264 -0.16 -10.96 -7.71
CA MET A 264 0.19 -10.93 -9.13
C MET A 264 0.03 -9.51 -9.71
N ALA A 265 0.81 -9.17 -10.73
CA ALA A 265 0.90 -7.83 -11.29
C ALA A 265 0.73 -7.81 -12.83
N SER A 266 0.10 -6.74 -13.33
CA SER A 266 0.07 -6.31 -14.73
C SER A 266 0.27 -4.81 -14.81
N TYR A 267 1.09 -4.33 -15.75
CA TYR A 267 1.22 -2.90 -16.03
C TYR A 267 0.15 -2.36 -17.01
N GLY A 268 -0.60 -3.26 -17.65
CA GLY A 268 -1.73 -2.92 -18.50
C GLY A 268 -3.05 -2.83 -17.74
N ASN A 269 -3.84 -1.80 -18.06
CA ASN A 269 -5.16 -1.55 -17.49
C ASN A 269 -6.24 -2.30 -18.30
N SER A 270 -6.58 -3.52 -17.91
CA SER A 270 -7.64 -4.29 -18.58
C SER A 270 -9.04 -3.85 -18.13
N THR A 271 -9.91 -3.50 -19.09
CA THR A 271 -11.31 -3.15 -18.83
C THR A 271 -12.09 -4.28 -18.17
N LEU A 272 -11.95 -5.52 -18.68
CA LEU A 272 -12.65 -6.68 -18.15
C LEU A 272 -12.24 -7.00 -16.70
N LEU A 273 -10.94 -6.96 -16.41
CA LEU A 273 -10.44 -7.17 -15.05
C LEU A 273 -10.95 -6.08 -14.09
N ARG A 274 -10.94 -4.82 -14.53
CA ARG A 274 -11.50 -3.71 -13.76
C ARG A 274 -12.97 -3.93 -13.44
N MET A 275 -13.78 -4.35 -14.42
CA MET A 275 -15.19 -4.69 -14.20
C MET A 275 -15.38 -5.85 -13.22
N ALA A 276 -14.58 -6.92 -13.32
CA ALA A 276 -14.64 -8.04 -12.37
C ALA A 276 -14.30 -7.60 -10.94
N VAL A 277 -13.28 -6.75 -10.79
CA VAL A 277 -12.88 -6.11 -9.51
C VAL A 277 -14.00 -5.22 -8.95
N GLU A 278 -14.60 -4.36 -9.77
CA GLU A 278 -15.73 -3.49 -9.39
C GLU A 278 -16.95 -4.32 -8.93
N GLN A 279 -17.28 -5.41 -9.61
CA GLN A 279 -18.37 -6.32 -9.23
C GLN A 279 -18.09 -7.08 -7.92
N ALA A 280 -16.86 -7.55 -7.71
CA ALA A 280 -16.44 -8.18 -6.46
C ALA A 280 -16.55 -7.19 -5.27
N GLN A 281 -16.09 -5.94 -5.44
CA GLN A 281 -16.25 -4.89 -4.44
C GLN A 281 -17.72 -4.54 -4.16
N ALA A 282 -18.56 -4.51 -5.20
CA ALA A 282 -20.00 -4.28 -5.06
C ALA A 282 -20.72 -5.41 -4.29
N ALA A 283 -20.22 -6.65 -4.37
CA ALA A 283 -20.63 -7.76 -3.53
C ALA A 283 -20.14 -7.66 -2.07
N GLY A 284 -19.42 -6.60 -1.69
CA GLY A 284 -18.92 -6.34 -0.34
C GLY A 284 -17.53 -6.93 -0.04
N ILE A 285 -16.90 -7.56 -1.04
CA ILE A 285 -15.60 -8.23 -0.90
C ILE A 285 -14.47 -7.19 -0.79
N LYS A 286 -13.49 -7.45 0.10
CA LYS A 286 -12.26 -6.65 0.15
C LYS A 286 -11.16 -7.32 -0.66
N ILE A 287 -10.50 -6.57 -1.54
CA ILE A 287 -9.46 -7.07 -2.43
C ILE A 287 -8.14 -6.45 -1.99
N PHE A 288 -7.13 -7.27 -1.76
CA PHE A 288 -5.74 -6.89 -1.48
C PHE A 288 -4.89 -7.30 -2.67
N ALA A 289 -3.96 -6.43 -3.08
CA ALA A 289 -3.03 -6.76 -4.14
C ALA A 289 -1.65 -6.12 -3.92
N SER A 290 -0.62 -6.83 -4.35
CA SER A 290 0.78 -6.39 -4.35
C SER A 290 0.99 -5.17 -5.26
N THR A 291 1.74 -4.15 -4.81
CA THR A 291 1.95 -2.94 -5.64
C THR A 291 2.88 -3.14 -6.84
N GLY A 292 3.75 -4.15 -6.80
CA GLY A 292 4.83 -4.36 -7.78
C GLY A 292 6.21 -4.37 -7.09
N ASN A 293 7.23 -4.88 -7.77
CA ASN A 293 8.56 -5.12 -7.22
C ASN A 293 9.69 -4.53 -8.12
N GLU A 294 9.37 -3.47 -8.85
CA GLU A 294 10.22 -2.84 -9.86
C GLU A 294 10.84 -1.50 -9.39
N GLY A 295 10.46 -1.01 -8.21
CA GLY A 295 10.87 0.31 -7.67
C GLY A 295 10.23 1.49 -8.41
N TYR A 296 9.10 1.27 -9.09
CA TYR A 296 8.44 2.31 -9.88
C TYR A 296 7.53 3.19 -9.02
N GLU A 297 7.42 4.47 -9.37
CA GLU A 297 6.40 5.40 -8.84
C GLU A 297 4.99 5.14 -9.44
N GLN A 298 4.70 3.88 -9.75
CA GLN A 298 3.44 3.41 -10.31
C GLN A 298 3.07 2.05 -9.73
N VAL A 299 1.90 1.99 -9.08
CA VAL A 299 1.27 0.75 -8.62
C VAL A 299 0.74 -0.06 -9.81
N ALA A 300 1.07 -1.36 -9.86
CA ALA A 300 0.59 -2.29 -10.88
C ALA A 300 -0.89 -2.66 -10.68
N TYR A 301 -1.56 -3.14 -11.74
CA TYR A 301 -2.91 -3.69 -11.65
C TYR A 301 -2.88 -5.15 -11.17
N PRO A 302 -3.84 -5.59 -10.32
CA PRO A 302 -5.06 -4.89 -9.94
C PRO A 302 -4.95 -3.92 -8.76
N ALA A 303 -3.79 -3.81 -8.09
CA ALA A 303 -3.61 -2.89 -6.95
C ALA A 303 -3.89 -1.42 -7.32
N GLY A 304 -3.61 -1.00 -8.56
CA GLY A 304 -3.90 0.33 -9.07
C GLY A 304 -5.39 0.65 -9.31
N TYR A 305 -6.31 -0.32 -9.17
CA TYR A 305 -7.74 -0.05 -9.30
C TYR A 305 -8.33 0.61 -8.05
N GLN A 306 -9.28 1.51 -8.26
CA GLN A 306 -10.00 2.18 -7.17
C GLN A 306 -10.65 1.15 -6.22
N GLY A 307 -10.48 1.34 -4.92
CA GLY A 307 -11.08 0.49 -3.88
C GLY A 307 -10.38 -0.85 -3.61
N VAL A 308 -9.36 -1.20 -4.40
CA VAL A 308 -8.41 -2.28 -4.07
C VAL A 308 -7.41 -1.75 -3.04
N VAL A 309 -7.07 -2.58 -2.04
CA VAL A 309 -6.06 -2.25 -1.04
C VAL A 309 -4.70 -2.58 -1.66
N ALA A 310 -4.03 -1.54 -2.16
CA ALA A 310 -2.68 -1.62 -2.70
C ALA A 310 -1.67 -1.74 -1.55
N VAL A 311 -0.95 -2.86 -1.48
CA VAL A 311 -0.01 -3.15 -0.38
C VAL A 311 1.44 -3.07 -0.84
N GLY A 312 2.15 -2.06 -0.33
CA GLY A 312 3.61 -1.93 -0.46
C GLY A 312 4.37 -2.70 0.62
N ALA A 313 5.69 -2.83 0.46
CA ALA A 313 6.53 -3.66 1.32
C ALA A 313 7.49 -2.82 2.19
N VAL A 314 7.62 -3.20 3.47
CA VAL A 314 8.63 -2.69 4.40
C VAL A 314 9.54 -3.80 4.94
N ASP A 315 10.72 -3.40 5.40
CA ASP A 315 11.64 -4.21 6.20
C ASP A 315 11.23 -4.25 7.69
N ALA A 316 11.97 -4.99 8.53
CA ALA A 316 11.67 -5.14 9.95
C ALA A 316 11.87 -3.85 10.77
N ASN A 317 12.65 -2.88 10.27
CA ASN A 317 12.74 -1.54 10.85
C ASN A 317 11.50 -0.67 10.52
N GLY A 318 10.64 -1.14 9.60
CA GLY A 318 9.51 -0.38 9.06
C GLY A 318 9.91 0.60 7.96
N THR A 319 11.08 0.42 7.34
CA THR A 319 11.55 1.18 6.20
C THR A 319 10.98 0.59 4.92
N HIS A 320 10.40 1.43 4.06
CA HIS A 320 9.90 1.03 2.74
C HIS A 320 11.04 0.47 1.87
N LEU A 321 10.78 -0.66 1.21
CA LEU A 321 11.79 -1.37 0.43
C LEU A 321 11.96 -0.74 -0.96
N ASP A 322 13.20 -0.57 -1.43
CA ASP A 322 13.51 0.13 -2.70
C ASP A 322 12.90 -0.56 -3.92
N PHE A 323 12.68 -1.88 -3.88
CA PHE A 323 11.98 -2.60 -4.93
C PHE A 323 10.45 -2.37 -4.91
N SER A 324 9.86 -1.99 -3.77
CA SER A 324 8.40 -1.87 -3.63
C SER A 324 7.91 -0.70 -4.48
N ASN A 325 6.91 -0.93 -5.33
CA ASN A 325 6.35 0.16 -6.11
C ASN A 325 5.57 1.14 -5.20
N SER A 326 5.74 2.43 -5.50
CA SER A 326 5.09 3.55 -4.82
C SER A 326 4.05 4.22 -5.74
N GLY A 327 3.53 5.37 -5.33
CA GLY A 327 2.49 6.12 -6.03
C GLY A 327 1.16 6.09 -5.27
N ASN A 328 0.22 5.23 -5.68
CA ASN A 328 -1.10 5.11 -5.06
C ASN A 328 -1.17 3.95 -4.05
N VAL A 329 -0.23 3.89 -3.10
CA VAL A 329 -0.18 2.86 -2.06
C VAL A 329 -1.31 3.10 -1.04
N THR A 330 -1.98 2.04 -0.59
CA THR A 330 -3.05 2.15 0.43
C THR A 330 -2.50 1.96 1.84
N LEU A 331 -1.63 0.97 2.03
CA LEU A 331 -0.91 0.68 3.27
C LEU A 331 0.36 -0.10 2.96
N VAL A 332 1.22 -0.29 3.96
CA VAL A 332 2.39 -1.19 3.84
C VAL A 332 2.39 -2.28 4.89
N ALA A 333 3.03 -3.40 4.55
CA ALA A 333 3.17 -4.57 5.41
C ALA A 333 4.57 -5.18 5.26
N PRO A 334 5.01 -6.04 6.20
CA PRO A 334 6.26 -6.79 6.10
C PRO A 334 6.47 -7.44 4.73
N GLY A 335 7.69 -7.37 4.19
CA GLY A 335 7.97 -7.94 2.86
C GLY A 335 9.43 -8.32 2.57
N LEU A 336 10.28 -8.43 3.60
CA LEU A 336 11.68 -8.89 3.47
C LEU A 336 11.98 -10.11 4.35
N ASP A 337 12.38 -11.21 3.71
CA ASP A 337 12.83 -12.46 4.31
C ASP A 337 11.85 -13.05 5.34
N LEU A 338 10.60 -13.21 4.94
CA LEU A 338 9.53 -13.79 5.77
C LEU A 338 9.63 -15.32 5.70
N VAL A 339 9.66 -16.00 6.85
CA VAL A 339 9.59 -17.48 6.87
C VAL A 339 8.18 -17.94 6.54
N THR A 340 8.05 -18.76 5.50
CA THR A 340 6.75 -19.26 5.01
C THR A 340 6.88 -20.66 4.43
N ALA A 341 5.75 -21.38 4.33
CA ALA A 341 5.68 -22.71 3.72
C ALA A 341 5.88 -22.69 2.20
N TRP A 342 6.38 -23.81 1.66
CA TRP A 342 6.60 -24.02 0.23
C TRP A 342 6.22 -25.45 -0.17
N VAL A 343 6.11 -25.69 -1.49
CA VAL A 343 5.79 -27.03 -2.04
C VAL A 343 6.77 -28.10 -1.57
N GLY A 344 6.27 -29.33 -1.45
CA GLY A 344 7.04 -30.47 -0.95
C GLY A 344 7.33 -30.43 0.55
N GLY A 345 6.54 -29.69 1.34
CA GLY A 345 6.67 -29.60 2.80
C GLY A 345 7.90 -28.82 3.27
N LYS A 346 8.44 -27.94 2.41
CA LYS A 346 9.60 -27.11 2.70
C LYS A 346 9.18 -25.78 3.35
N SER A 347 10.15 -25.05 3.87
CA SER A 347 10.01 -23.64 4.23
C SER A 347 11.07 -22.81 3.51
N VAL A 348 10.75 -21.56 3.20
CA VAL A 348 11.64 -20.61 2.50
C VAL A 348 11.60 -19.25 3.19
N TYR A 349 12.61 -18.43 2.92
CA TYR A 349 12.51 -16.98 3.08
C TYR A 349 11.82 -16.42 1.85
N PHE A 350 10.81 -15.56 2.05
CA PHE A 350 10.00 -14.99 0.98
C PHE A 350 10.00 -13.47 1.08
N THR A 351 10.28 -12.83 -0.05
CA THR A 351 10.55 -11.38 -0.17
C THR A 351 9.75 -10.83 -1.35
N GLY A 352 9.23 -9.61 -1.22
CA GLY A 352 8.43 -8.94 -2.24
C GLY A 352 7.09 -8.43 -1.71
N THR A 353 6.44 -7.52 -2.45
CA THR A 353 5.06 -7.08 -2.19
C THR A 353 4.04 -8.22 -2.28
N SER A 354 4.38 -9.32 -2.98
CA SER A 354 3.66 -10.61 -2.92
C SER A 354 3.56 -11.21 -1.52
N ALA A 355 4.50 -10.90 -0.62
CA ALA A 355 4.48 -11.32 0.77
C ALA A 355 3.72 -10.31 1.66
N SER A 356 3.78 -9.02 1.32
CA SER A 356 3.09 -7.96 2.05
C SER A 356 1.57 -7.98 1.85
N SER A 357 1.09 -8.19 0.62
CA SER A 357 -0.34 -8.30 0.30
C SER A 357 -1.10 -9.34 1.16
N PRO A 358 -0.67 -10.61 1.25
CA PRO A 358 -1.35 -11.62 2.09
C PRO A 358 -1.29 -11.28 3.57
N ILE A 359 -0.27 -10.55 4.04
CA ILE A 359 -0.22 -10.08 5.43
C ILE A 359 -1.31 -9.05 5.69
N GLY A 360 -1.52 -8.10 4.77
CA GLY A 360 -2.66 -7.17 4.83
C GLY A 360 -4.01 -7.89 4.85
N ALA A 361 -4.18 -8.90 3.99
CA ALA A 361 -5.39 -9.72 3.93
C ALA A 361 -5.61 -10.54 5.23
N GLY A 362 -4.55 -11.14 5.79
CA GLY A 362 -4.59 -11.88 7.05
C GLY A 362 -4.89 -10.99 8.26
N VAL A 363 -4.32 -9.79 8.31
CA VAL A 363 -4.64 -8.77 9.33
C VAL A 363 -6.12 -8.38 9.26
N LEU A 364 -6.69 -8.21 8.07
CA LEU A 364 -8.12 -7.95 7.93
C LEU A 364 -8.96 -9.15 8.36
N ALA A 365 -8.59 -10.38 7.98
CA ALA A 365 -9.31 -11.59 8.36
C ALA A 365 -9.33 -11.79 9.89
N ALA A 366 -8.20 -11.55 10.55
CA ALA A 366 -8.11 -11.55 12.01
C ALA A 366 -8.99 -10.44 12.63
N ALA A 367 -8.98 -9.23 12.06
CA ALA A 367 -9.80 -8.10 12.53
C ALA A 367 -11.32 -8.35 12.34
N MET A 368 -11.71 -9.21 11.40
CA MET A 368 -13.09 -9.59 11.18
C MET A 368 -13.65 -10.52 12.27
N SER A 369 -12.83 -11.29 13.00
CA SER A 369 -13.31 -12.24 14.04
C SER A 369 -12.81 -11.96 15.46
N SER A 370 -11.86 -11.04 15.66
CA SER A 370 -11.18 -10.84 16.95
C SER A 370 -12.08 -10.45 18.14
N GLY A 371 -13.27 -9.91 17.86
CA GLY A 371 -14.31 -9.63 18.88
C GLY A 371 -15.16 -10.84 19.29
N GLY A 372 -14.84 -12.06 18.83
CA GLY A 372 -15.61 -13.29 19.10
C GLY A 372 -16.89 -13.45 18.26
N GLN A 373 -17.28 -12.42 17.50
CA GLN A 373 -18.32 -12.48 16.47
C GLN A 373 -17.78 -11.91 15.16
N LYS A 374 -18.12 -12.55 14.04
CA LYS A 374 -17.74 -12.08 12.70
C LYS A 374 -18.41 -10.74 12.37
N ILE A 375 -17.61 -9.71 12.10
CA ILE A 375 -18.06 -8.43 11.55
C ILE A 375 -17.83 -8.40 10.02
N THR A 376 -18.43 -7.41 9.33
CA THR A 376 -18.25 -7.26 7.89
C THR A 376 -16.85 -6.76 7.54
N ALA A 377 -16.32 -7.16 6.38
CA ALA A 377 -15.00 -6.75 5.89
C ALA A 377 -14.82 -5.23 5.85
N ALA A 378 -15.87 -4.47 5.52
CA ALA A 378 -15.85 -3.00 5.58
C ALA A 378 -15.63 -2.44 6.99
N LYS A 379 -16.31 -2.98 8.03
CA LYS A 379 -16.13 -2.52 9.42
C LYS A 379 -14.76 -2.89 9.97
N ALA A 380 -14.29 -4.09 9.64
CA ALA A 380 -12.94 -4.53 10.01
C ALA A 380 -11.87 -3.67 9.32
N TYR A 381 -12.07 -3.34 8.04
CA TYR A 381 -11.17 -2.47 7.28
C TYR A 381 -11.12 -1.06 7.86
N ASP A 382 -12.27 -0.46 8.21
CA ASP A 382 -12.29 0.84 8.89
C ASP A 382 -11.50 0.78 10.22
N ASN A 383 -11.59 -0.31 10.99
CA ASN A 383 -10.78 -0.47 12.21
C ASN A 383 -9.27 -0.59 11.92
N VAL A 384 -8.88 -1.39 10.92
CA VAL A 384 -7.48 -1.53 10.48
C VAL A 384 -6.93 -0.19 9.99
N ALA A 385 -7.62 0.49 9.08
CA ALA A 385 -7.19 1.72 8.44
C ALA A 385 -7.03 2.89 9.44
N ASN A 386 -7.91 3.00 10.45
CA ASN A 386 -7.77 4.01 11.51
C ASN A 386 -6.62 3.73 12.49
N ASN A 387 -6.11 2.49 12.53
CA ASN A 387 -5.04 2.07 13.44
C ASN A 387 -3.70 1.78 12.74
N LEU A 388 -3.54 2.21 11.48
CA LEU A 388 -2.25 2.16 10.79
C LEU A 388 -1.22 3.07 11.48
N ASN A 389 -0.03 2.51 11.66
CA ASN A 389 1.12 3.19 12.23
C ASN A 389 1.71 4.15 11.20
N GLU A 390 1.79 5.42 11.59
CA GLU A 390 2.38 6.47 10.78
C GLU A 390 3.87 6.18 10.52
N ALA A 391 4.30 6.38 9.28
CA ALA A 391 5.67 6.25 8.78
C ALA A 391 5.82 7.12 7.52
N GLY A 392 7.05 7.40 7.09
CA GLY A 392 7.30 8.19 5.89
C GLY A 392 7.09 9.70 6.06
N ALA A 393 6.52 10.34 5.03
CA ALA A 393 6.17 11.74 5.05
C ALA A 393 4.91 11.97 5.91
N PRO A 394 4.72 13.15 6.52
CA PRO A 394 3.59 13.35 7.43
C PRO A 394 2.23 13.30 6.72
N GLY A 395 1.35 12.38 7.12
CA GLY A 395 0.02 12.17 6.56
C GLY A 395 -0.06 10.95 5.64
N VAL A 396 -0.89 11.05 4.58
CA VAL A 396 -0.95 10.03 3.53
C VAL A 396 0.12 10.35 2.49
N ASP A 397 1.02 9.41 2.22
CA ASP A 397 2.12 9.58 1.24
C ASP A 397 2.16 8.47 0.19
N SER A 398 3.00 8.65 -0.83
CA SER A 398 3.07 7.75 -1.99
C SER A 398 3.78 6.41 -1.73
N PHE A 399 4.53 6.26 -0.65
CA PHE A 399 5.32 5.07 -0.32
C PHE A 399 4.63 4.24 0.77
N TYR A 400 4.14 4.88 1.83
CA TYR A 400 3.51 4.24 2.99
C TYR A 400 1.99 4.22 2.92
N GLY A 401 1.38 5.02 2.03
CA GLY A 401 -0.08 5.15 1.94
C GLY A 401 -0.64 5.72 3.24
N GLY A 402 -1.58 4.99 3.86
CA GLY A 402 -2.09 5.29 5.19
C GLY A 402 -1.18 4.86 6.35
N GLY A 403 -0.02 4.26 6.09
CA GLY A 403 0.93 3.77 7.09
C GLY A 403 1.02 2.23 7.15
N SER A 404 1.78 1.72 8.13
CA SER A 404 2.03 0.29 8.30
C SER A 404 1.00 -0.42 9.20
N VAL A 405 0.76 -1.70 8.94
CA VAL A 405 -0.17 -2.53 9.74
C VAL A 405 0.37 -2.86 11.14
N ASP A 406 -0.46 -2.70 12.16
CA ASP A 406 -0.20 -3.10 13.56
C ASP A 406 -1.47 -3.72 14.14
N PHE A 407 -1.54 -5.05 14.12
CA PHE A 407 -2.74 -5.76 14.58
C PHE A 407 -2.92 -5.67 16.10
N GLY A 408 -1.84 -5.61 16.87
CA GLY A 408 -1.90 -5.33 18.29
C GLY A 408 -2.64 -4.03 18.59
N ARG A 409 -2.40 -2.97 17.80
CA ARG A 409 -3.12 -1.70 17.91
C ARG A 409 -4.59 -1.81 17.48
N VAL A 410 -4.88 -2.57 16.42
CA VAL A 410 -6.26 -2.89 15.97
C VAL A 410 -7.08 -3.59 17.06
N LEU A 411 -6.46 -4.49 17.84
CA LEU A 411 -7.09 -5.15 18.99
C LEU A 411 -7.37 -4.17 20.15
N ARG A 412 -6.46 -3.22 20.39
CA ARG A 412 -6.58 -2.23 21.49
C ARG A 412 -7.51 -1.05 21.17
N ALA A 413 -7.94 -0.88 19.92
CA ALA A 413 -8.72 0.28 19.47
C ALA A 413 -10.05 0.50 20.23
N GLY A 414 -10.61 -0.53 20.85
CA GLY A 414 -11.81 -0.45 21.71
C GLY A 414 -11.53 -0.35 23.21
N SER A 415 -10.27 -0.36 23.65
CA SER A 415 -9.86 -0.22 25.05
C SER A 415 -9.87 1.26 25.49
N SER A 416 -9.83 1.48 26.80
CA SER A 416 -9.54 2.77 27.42
C SER A 416 -8.32 2.65 28.33
N GLY A 417 -7.66 3.76 28.65
CA GLY A 417 -6.50 3.78 29.55
C GLY A 417 -5.15 3.48 28.87
N VAL A 418 -5.10 3.36 27.54
CA VAL A 418 -3.87 2.99 26.81
C VAL A 418 -3.09 4.24 26.39
N GLY A 419 -1.93 4.47 27.00
CA GLY A 419 -0.93 5.42 26.53
C GLY A 419 0.10 4.74 25.62
N ASP A 420 0.34 5.31 24.43
CA ASP A 420 1.38 4.89 23.48
C ASP A 420 1.70 6.11 22.59
N VAL A 421 2.90 6.69 22.74
CA VAL A 421 3.32 7.90 22.02
C VAL A 421 4.60 7.66 21.21
N ALA A 422 4.42 7.51 19.90
CA ALA A 422 5.47 7.02 19.02
C ALA A 422 6.07 8.11 18.14
N LEU A 423 7.40 8.07 17.95
CA LEU A 423 8.05 8.77 16.85
C LEU A 423 7.77 8.01 15.56
N ALA A 424 6.93 8.59 14.71
CA ALA A 424 6.58 8.03 13.41
C ALA A 424 7.75 8.14 12.43
N SER A 425 8.25 9.37 12.23
CA SER A 425 9.34 9.66 11.31
C SER A 425 10.14 10.90 11.71
N ASN A 426 11.42 10.88 11.34
CA ASN A 426 12.16 12.09 11.01
C ASN A 426 12.21 12.12 9.48
N TYR A 427 11.46 13.02 8.86
CA TYR A 427 11.34 13.13 7.40
C TYR A 427 12.04 14.41 6.91
N VAL A 428 12.83 14.32 5.85
CA VAL A 428 13.47 15.50 5.25
C VAL A 428 12.73 15.84 3.97
N SER A 429 12.23 17.07 3.89
CA SER A 429 11.57 17.63 2.72
C SER A 429 12.26 18.91 2.26
N THR A 430 12.04 19.27 0.99
CA THR A 430 12.56 20.50 0.40
C THR A 430 11.43 21.52 0.27
N ASN A 431 11.62 22.73 0.79
CA ASN A 431 10.62 23.78 0.68
C ASN A 431 10.63 24.45 -0.72
N GLY A 432 9.65 25.32 -0.99
CA GLY A 432 9.54 26.05 -2.27
C GLY A 432 10.72 26.98 -2.61
N ASN A 433 11.65 27.21 -1.67
CA ASN A 433 12.89 27.96 -1.89
C ASN A 433 14.11 27.05 -2.11
N GLY A 434 13.92 25.73 -2.26
CA GLY A 434 15.01 24.76 -2.43
C GLY A 434 15.79 24.44 -1.16
N GLN A 435 15.29 24.80 0.03
CA GLN A 435 15.97 24.53 1.30
C GLN A 435 15.39 23.31 2.00
N ASN A 436 16.27 22.47 2.54
CA ASN A 436 15.91 21.30 3.32
C ASN A 436 15.27 21.69 4.66
N GLN A 437 14.27 20.90 5.07
CA GLN A 437 13.55 21.03 6.32
C GLN A 437 13.35 19.64 6.92
N LEU A 438 13.57 19.52 8.23
CA LEU A 438 13.30 18.32 8.99
C LEU A 438 11.88 18.41 9.55
N GLN A 439 11.05 17.42 9.27
CA GLN A 439 9.72 17.23 9.83
C GLN A 439 9.78 16.06 10.80
N VAL A 440 9.61 16.35 12.09
CA VAL A 440 9.53 15.31 13.13
C VAL A 440 8.07 15.04 13.43
N THR A 441 7.64 13.80 13.20
CA THR A 441 6.24 13.38 13.31
C THR A 441 6.07 12.45 14.51
N VAL A 442 5.16 12.81 15.42
CA VAL A 442 4.76 11.99 16.57
C VAL A 442 3.32 11.53 16.36
N GLN A 443 3.01 10.26 16.63
CA GLN A 443 1.66 9.71 16.56
C GLN A 443 1.19 9.27 17.95
N ASN A 444 -0.07 9.56 18.29
CA ASN A 444 -0.74 8.87 19.38
C ASN A 444 -1.22 7.50 18.87
N ARG A 445 -0.56 6.44 19.29
CA ARG A 445 -0.91 5.05 18.94
C ARG A 445 -1.79 4.38 20.00
N GLY A 446 -2.07 5.09 21.10
CA GLY A 446 -2.92 4.65 22.20
C GLY A 446 -4.40 5.04 22.03
N THR A 447 -5.14 4.95 23.13
CA THR A 447 -6.59 5.24 23.22
C THR A 447 -6.92 6.45 24.08
N ASP A 448 -5.95 6.96 24.83
CA ASP A 448 -6.12 8.14 25.68
C ASP A 448 -5.56 9.39 25.00
N VAL A 449 -6.11 10.56 25.33
CA VAL A 449 -5.57 11.83 24.83
C VAL A 449 -4.27 12.15 25.57
N ILE A 450 -3.19 12.34 24.82
CA ILE A 450 -1.89 12.76 25.37
C ILE A 450 -1.96 14.27 25.58
N TYR A 451 -1.42 14.76 26.71
CA TYR A 451 -1.33 16.18 27.03
C TYR A 451 0.08 16.57 27.45
N ASN A 452 0.51 17.76 27.04
CA ASN A 452 1.77 18.42 27.43
C ASN A 452 3.02 17.53 27.31
N ALA A 453 3.08 16.65 26.31
CA ALA A 453 4.21 15.75 26.13
C ALA A 453 5.41 16.49 25.50
N PRO A 454 6.57 16.58 26.17
CA PRO A 454 7.75 17.19 25.56
C PRO A 454 8.34 16.29 24.47
N LEU A 455 8.72 16.93 23.37
CA LEU A 455 9.44 16.37 22.24
C LEU A 455 10.82 17.05 22.16
N GLU A 456 11.87 16.27 22.31
CA GLU A 456 13.26 16.69 22.16
C GLU A 456 13.78 16.21 20.81
N VAL A 457 14.37 17.11 20.03
CA VAL A 457 14.98 16.83 18.73
C VAL A 457 16.41 17.35 18.75
N THR A 458 17.37 16.45 18.61
CA THR A 458 18.80 16.75 18.52
C THR A 458 19.27 16.54 17.08
N THR A 459 19.89 17.56 16.49
CA THR A 459 20.50 17.46 15.16
C THR A 459 21.99 17.76 15.21
N SER A 460 22.78 17.03 14.41
CA SER A 460 24.25 17.19 14.38
C SER A 460 24.73 18.60 14.02
N SER A 461 23.89 19.39 13.34
CA SER A 461 24.19 20.77 12.92
C SER A 461 23.46 21.87 13.72
N GLY A 462 22.48 21.52 14.56
CA GLY A 462 21.57 22.48 15.21
C GLY A 462 21.40 22.33 16.73
N GLY A 463 22.01 21.32 17.35
CA GLY A 463 21.88 21.04 18.79
C GLY A 463 20.51 20.45 19.16
N THR A 464 20.22 20.40 20.47
CA THR A 464 18.93 19.93 20.99
C THR A 464 17.92 21.07 21.05
N ARG A 465 16.72 20.81 20.55
CA ARG A 465 15.53 21.66 20.64
C ARG A 465 14.42 20.92 21.36
N THR A 466 13.75 21.58 22.29
CA THR A 466 12.58 21.04 22.99
C THR A 466 11.32 21.76 22.54
N MET A 467 10.27 21.00 22.27
CA MET A 467 8.94 21.45 21.86
C MET A 467 7.91 20.72 22.73
N THR A 468 6.66 21.20 22.77
CA THR A 468 5.60 20.58 23.57
C THR A 468 4.42 20.21 22.69
N ILE A 469 3.97 18.97 22.79
CA ILE A 469 2.71 18.50 22.23
C ILE A 469 1.61 18.84 23.24
N THR A 470 0.94 19.98 23.05
CA THR A 470 -0.09 20.49 23.97
C THR A 470 -1.21 19.47 24.19
N SER A 471 -1.76 18.91 23.11
CA SER A 471 -2.71 17.80 23.15
C SER A 471 -2.65 16.97 21.87
N LEU A 472 -2.76 15.64 21.96
CA LEU A 472 -2.83 14.74 20.80
C LEU A 472 -3.85 13.62 21.04
N LYS A 473 -4.90 13.57 20.23
CA LYS A 473 -5.99 12.58 20.37
C LYS A 473 -5.57 11.21 19.82
N PRO A 474 -6.24 10.12 20.21
CA PRO A 474 -6.00 8.79 19.66
C PRO A 474 -5.99 8.78 18.13
N GLY A 475 -4.93 8.23 17.53
CA GLY A 475 -4.74 8.15 16.09
C GLY A 475 -4.22 9.41 15.39
N ASP A 476 -4.35 10.60 16.01
CA ASP A 476 -3.82 11.85 15.45
C ASP A 476 -2.27 11.84 15.44
N ILE A 477 -1.71 12.66 14.55
CA ILE A 477 -0.28 12.97 14.48
C ILE A 477 -0.04 14.43 14.88
N ALA A 478 1.16 14.72 15.39
CA ALA A 478 1.69 16.06 15.52
C ALA A 478 3.01 16.16 14.75
N THR A 479 3.09 17.11 13.82
CA THR A 479 4.27 17.33 12.98
C THR A 479 4.91 18.67 13.28
N PHE A 480 6.22 18.66 13.53
CA PHE A 480 7.02 19.85 13.82
C PHE A 480 8.11 20.04 12.76
N THR A 481 8.14 21.20 12.11
CA THR A 481 9.12 21.51 11.07
C THR A 481 10.26 22.36 11.63
N LEU A 482 11.49 21.89 11.41
CA LEU A 482 12.74 22.52 11.82
C LEU A 482 13.61 22.82 10.59
N PRO A 483 14.29 23.99 10.52
CA PRO A 483 15.33 24.20 9.52
C PRO A 483 16.43 23.13 9.67
N PHE A 484 16.81 22.48 8.58
CA PHE A 484 17.75 21.37 8.61
C PHE A 484 18.72 21.44 7.44
N ASN A 485 20.01 21.50 7.76
CA ASN A 485 21.08 21.44 6.78
C ASN A 485 21.79 20.09 6.93
N ILE A 486 22.02 19.41 5.81
CA ILE A 486 22.83 18.19 5.73
C ILE A 486 24.25 18.60 5.31
N PRO A 487 25.26 18.50 6.20
CA PRO A 487 26.65 18.78 5.86
C PRO A 487 27.24 17.78 4.85
N SER A 488 28.44 18.09 4.33
CA SER A 488 29.17 17.24 3.39
C SER A 488 29.65 15.89 3.96
N ASN A 489 29.58 15.69 5.27
CA ASN A 489 29.82 14.41 5.94
C ASN A 489 28.52 13.73 6.43
N GLY A 490 27.36 14.17 5.94
CA GLY A 490 26.04 13.68 6.36
C GLY A 490 25.56 14.29 7.67
N ALA A 491 24.34 13.93 8.07
CA ALA A 491 23.72 14.40 9.30
C ALA A 491 23.03 13.26 10.07
N THR A 492 22.86 13.44 11.38
CA THR A 492 22.07 12.53 12.21
C THR A 492 21.05 13.34 12.99
N VAL A 493 19.85 12.77 13.12
CA VAL A 493 18.74 13.32 13.90
C VAL A 493 18.35 12.29 14.95
N GLN A 494 18.37 12.67 16.22
CA GLN A 494 17.78 11.89 17.31
C GLN A 494 16.56 12.62 17.85
N SER A 495 15.42 11.94 17.89
CA SER A 495 14.16 12.46 18.40
C SER A 495 13.64 11.60 19.55
N GLN A 496 13.20 12.23 20.63
CA GLN A 496 12.60 11.58 21.80
C GLN A 496 11.33 12.32 22.22
N VAL A 497 10.24 11.60 22.39
CA VAL A 497 9.04 12.10 23.09
C VAL A 497 8.94 11.47 24.46
N THR A 498 8.45 12.20 25.46
CA THR A 498 8.23 11.67 26.81
C THR A 498 6.76 11.76 27.19
N LEU A 499 6.15 10.66 27.62
CA LEU A 499 4.77 10.62 28.09
C LEU A 499 4.71 11.10 29.56
N PRO A 500 4.06 12.22 29.92
CA PRO A 500 4.27 12.83 31.24
C PRO A 500 3.63 12.10 32.42
N SER A 501 2.53 11.38 32.22
CA SER A 501 1.64 10.96 33.33
C SER A 501 0.89 9.64 33.13
N ALA A 502 1.14 8.91 32.03
CA ALA A 502 0.53 7.62 31.76
C ALA A 502 1.60 6.54 31.56
N SER A 503 1.25 5.27 31.83
CA SER A 503 2.12 4.15 31.48
C SER A 503 2.12 3.98 29.98
N ASP A 504 3.26 4.19 29.34
CA ASP A 504 3.44 3.88 27.92
C ASP A 504 3.54 2.36 27.74
N ILE A 505 2.74 1.79 26.85
CA ILE A 505 2.75 0.34 26.58
C ILE A 505 3.87 -0.11 25.64
N LYS A 506 4.51 0.81 24.90
CA LYS A 506 5.60 0.51 23.94
C LYS A 506 6.70 1.59 23.99
N PRO A 507 7.32 1.85 25.17
CA PRO A 507 8.29 2.93 25.39
C PRO A 507 9.52 2.92 24.47
N SER A 508 9.75 1.81 23.74
CA SER A 508 10.78 1.68 22.71
C SER A 508 10.48 2.47 21.44
N ASN A 509 9.22 2.82 21.15
CA ASN A 509 8.84 3.60 19.96
C ASN A 509 8.91 5.13 20.19
N ASN A 510 9.10 5.57 21.43
CA ASN A 510 9.20 6.96 21.86
C ASN A 510 10.54 7.61 21.48
N ARG A 511 11.42 6.88 20.81
CA ARG A 511 12.76 7.29 20.39
C ARG A 511 12.98 6.88 18.94
N ARG A 512 13.57 7.77 18.15
CA ARG A 512 13.98 7.49 16.77
C ARG A 512 15.32 8.14 16.46
N SER A 513 16.19 7.44 15.75
CA SER A 513 17.47 7.96 15.27
C SER A 513 17.62 7.64 13.79
N ASP A 514 17.78 8.68 12.96
CA ASP A 514 17.95 8.54 11.51
C ASP A 514 19.24 9.24 11.07
N ALA A 515 19.91 8.65 10.08
CA ALA A 515 21.10 9.19 9.46
C ALA A 515 20.80 9.54 7.99
N TYR A 516 21.29 10.68 7.55
CA TYR A 516 21.12 11.18 6.18
C TYR A 516 22.49 11.33 5.53
N ALA A 517 22.67 10.67 4.39
CA ALA A 517 23.87 10.80 3.57
C ALA A 517 24.04 12.25 3.08
N ALA A 518 25.30 12.65 2.87
CA ALA A 518 25.60 13.91 2.21
C ALA A 518 25.05 13.93 0.77
N PRO A 519 24.71 15.11 0.21
CA PRO A 519 24.44 15.21 -1.22
C PRO A 519 25.64 14.67 -2.02
N ALA A 520 25.38 13.87 -3.06
CA ALA A 520 26.43 13.38 -3.93
C ALA A 520 27.19 14.57 -4.55
N SER A 521 28.52 14.53 -4.52
CA SER A 521 29.35 15.50 -5.22
C SER A 521 29.30 15.22 -6.72
N ASN A 522 28.65 16.12 -7.48
CA ASN A 522 28.68 16.15 -8.94
C ASN A 522 30.09 16.32 -9.50
#